data_AF-A0A2E2IT15-F1
#
_entry.id   AF-A0A2E2IT15-F1
#
_cell.length_a   1.000
_cell.length_b   1.000
_cell.length_c   1.000
_cell.angle_alpha   90.00
_cell.angle_beta   90.00
_cell.angle_gamma   90.00
#
_symmetry.space_group_name_H-M   'P 1'
#
loop_
_entity.id
_entity.type
_entity.pdbx_description
1 polymer ?
#
loop_
_entity_poly.entity_id
_entity_poly.type
_entity_poly.pdbx_seq_one_letter_code
_entity_poly.pdbx_strand_id
1 'polypeptide(L)' 'MPIISVVLAVGRSNEQKQALCRALTEAAMQTVDVRPEQVRVVIQETPLENYAVGGVTFAERQSSAGDGAMK' A
#
# COMPACT_ATOMS: atom_id res chain seq x y z
N MET A 1 8.03 19.43 6.54
CA MET A 1 8.81 18.18 6.33
C MET A 1 7.88 16.99 6.48
N PRO A 2 7.12 16.63 5.43
CA PRO A 2 6.14 15.55 5.48
C PRO A 2 6.80 14.16 5.39
N ILE A 3 6.21 13.21 6.13
CA ILE A 3 6.50 11.78 6.01
C ILE A 3 5.20 11.10 5.61
N ILE A 4 5.23 10.37 4.50
CA ILE A 4 4.10 9.59 3.98
C ILE A 4 4.44 8.12 4.19
N SER A 5 3.71 7.46 5.08
CA SER A 5 3.85 6.01 5.31
C SER A 5 2.76 5.28 4.53
N VAL A 6 3.18 4.33 3.69
CA VAL A 6 2.28 3.49 2.91
C VAL A 6 2.42 2.07 3.41
N VAL A 7 1.32 1.53 3.94
CA VAL A 7 1.21 0.10 4.24
C VAL A 7 0.40 -0.55 3.12
N LEU A 8 0.97 -1.56 2.47
CA LEU A 8 0.29 -2.31 1.40
C LEU A 8 0.60 -3.80 1.48
N ALA A 9 -0.21 -4.61 0.82
CA ALA A 9 0.07 -6.04 0.68
C ALA A 9 1.35 -6.29 -0.14
N VAL A 10 2.07 -7.37 0.17
CA VAL A 10 3.16 -7.87 -0.67
C VAL A 10 2.68 -8.17 -2.11
N GLY A 11 3.58 -8.01 -3.09
CA GLY A 11 3.34 -8.45 -4.47
C GLY A 11 3.32 -7.34 -5.53
N ARG A 12 3.65 -6.09 -5.17
CA ARG A 12 3.87 -5.02 -6.16
C ARG A 12 5.28 -5.08 -6.73
N SER A 13 5.39 -4.80 -8.04
CA SER A 13 6.69 -4.73 -8.68
C SER A 13 7.51 -3.54 -8.18
N ASN A 14 8.83 -3.56 -8.40
CA ASN A 14 9.69 -2.45 -8.03
C ASN A 14 9.31 -1.17 -8.80
N GLU A 15 8.93 -1.30 -10.07
CA GLU A 15 8.49 -0.19 -10.92
C GLU A 15 7.21 0.45 -10.37
N GLN A 16 6.25 -0.36 -9.91
CA GLN A 16 5.02 0.13 -9.27
C GLN A 16 5.33 0.88 -7.97
N LYS A 17 6.21 0.34 -7.12
CA LYS A 17 6.63 1.02 -5.88
C LYS A 17 7.35 2.34 -6.16
N GLN A 18 8.21 2.39 -7.17
CA GLN A 18 8.88 3.62 -7.59
C GLN A 18 7.90 4.66 -8.14
N ALA A 19 6.95 4.24 -8.98
CA ALA A 19 5.91 5.11 -9.50
C ALA A 19 5.05 5.71 -8.37
N LEU A 20 4.72 4.90 -7.35
CA LEU A 20 3.99 5.36 -6.17
C LEU A 20 4.77 6.41 -5.39
N CYS A 21 6.06 6.21 -5.13
CA CYS A 21 6.91 7.20 -4.46
C CYS A 21 6.94 8.53 -5.22
N ARG A 22 7.06 8.50 -6.55
CA ARG A 22 7.05 9.71 -7.40
C ARG A 22 5.71 10.44 -7.28
N ALA A 23 4.60 9.73 -7.47
CA ALA A 23 3.26 10.30 -7.44
C ALA A 23 2.93 10.94 -6.08
N LEU A 24 3.25 10.28 -4.97
CA LEU A 24 3.02 10.83 -3.62
C LEU A 24 3.89 12.05 -3.32
N THR A 25 5.12 12.05 -3.82
CA THR A 25 6.04 13.21 -3.68
C THR A 25 5.49 14.41 -4.46
N GLU A 26 5.06 14.21 -5.69
CA GLU A 26 4.45 15.24 -6.53
C GLU A 26 3.17 15.81 -5.90
N ALA A 27 2.29 14.93 -5.40
CA ALA A 27 1.07 15.35 -4.70
C ALA A 27 1.39 16.21 -3.47
N ALA A 28 2.41 15.86 -2.69
CA ALA A 28 2.83 16.67 -1.55
C ALA A 28 3.35 18.06 -1.98
N MET A 29 4.18 18.12 -3.02
CA MET A 29 4.67 19.40 -3.55
C MET A 29 3.52 20.32 -3.97
N GLN A 30 2.49 19.77 -4.60
CA GLN A 30 1.35 20.53 -5.12
C GLN A 30 0.37 21.00 -4.04
N THR A 31 0.33 20.33 -2.88
CA THR A 31 -0.76 20.53 -1.90
C THR A 31 -0.32 21.14 -0.59
N VAL A 32 0.93 20.96 -0.19
CA VAL A 32 1.42 21.38 1.14
C VAL A 32 2.68 22.26 1.10
N ASP A 33 2.98 22.87 -0.05
CA ASP A 33 4.07 23.85 -0.27
C ASP A 33 5.44 23.36 0.26
N VAL A 34 5.93 22.28 -0.35
CA VAL A 34 7.22 21.65 0.01
C VAL A 34 8.05 21.36 -1.22
N ARG A 35 9.37 21.40 -1.06
CA ARG A 35 10.33 20.95 -2.08
C ARG A 35 10.49 19.42 -2.05
N PRO A 36 10.86 18.76 -3.16
CA PRO A 36 10.98 17.30 -3.24
C PRO A 36 11.85 16.70 -2.13
N GLU A 37 12.99 17.31 -1.83
CA GLU A 37 13.93 16.85 -0.80
C GLU A 37 13.40 16.91 0.64
N GLN A 38 12.27 17.60 0.84
CA GLN A 38 11.60 17.67 2.14
C GLN A 38 10.57 16.55 2.35
N VAL A 39 10.23 15.80 1.30
CA VAL A 39 9.23 14.73 1.32
C VAL A 39 9.92 13.37 1.48
N ARG A 40 9.40 12.55 2.40
CA ARG A 40 9.85 11.16 2.58
C ARG A 40 8.67 10.23 2.40
N VAL A 41 8.83 9.22 1.54
CA VAL A 41 7.86 8.14 1.36
C VAL A 41 8.47 6.85 1.88
N VAL A 42 7.77 6.17 2.78
CA VAL A 42 8.18 4.89 3.36
C VAL A 42 7.14 3.85 2.98
N ILE A 43 7.59 2.78 2.31
CA ILE A 43 6.72 1.65 1.93
C ILE A 43 6.98 0.50 2.90
N GLN A 44 5.91 0.03 3.54
CA GLN A 44 5.90 -1.19 4.34
C GLN A 44 4.98 -2.22 3.69
N GLU A 45 5.57 -3.32 3.24
CA GLU A 45 4.83 -4.44 2.66
C GLU A 45 4.40 -5.42 3.76
N THR A 46 3.14 -5.85 3.73
CA THR A 46 2.54 -6.75 4.72
C THR A 46 2.06 -8.03 4.04
N PRO A 47 2.48 -9.22 4.49
CA PRO A 47 1.93 -10.49 4.00
C PRO A 47 0.41 -10.58 4.20
N LEU A 48 -0.30 -11.32 3.35
CA LEU A 48 -1.78 -11.35 3.37
C LEU A 48 -2.34 -12.04 4.62
N GLU A 49 -1.54 -12.86 5.29
CA GLU A 49 -1.85 -13.51 6.58
C GLU A 49 -1.82 -12.51 7.73
N ASN A 50 -1.12 -11.38 7.57
CA ASN A 50 -0.94 -10.35 8.59
C ASN A 50 -1.80 -9.11 8.34
N TYR A 51 -2.58 -9.09 7.26
CA TYR A 51 -3.45 -7.98 6.90
C TYR A 51 -4.91 -8.43 6.96
N ALA A 52 -5.69 -7.86 7.88
CA ALA A 52 -7.09 -8.21 8.09
C ALA A 52 -8.03 -7.00 8.02
N VAL A 53 -9.28 -7.25 7.66
CA VAL A 53 -10.38 -6.28 7.71
C VAL A 53 -11.58 -6.96 8.35
N GLY A 54 -12.08 -6.41 9.45
CA GLY A 54 -13.19 -7.00 10.21
C GLY A 54 -12.84 -8.34 10.87
N GLY A 55 -11.58 -8.50 11.28
CA GLY A 55 -11.10 -9.72 11.94
C GLY A 55 -10.79 -10.90 11.00
N VAL A 56 -10.96 -10.73 9.69
CA VAL A 56 -10.63 -11.77 8.69
C VAL A 56 -9.47 -11.29 7.83
N THR A 57 -8.41 -12.09 7.78
CA THR A 57 -7.22 -11.81 6.96
C THR A 57 -7.54 -11.90 5.47
N PHE A 58 -6.74 -11.21 4.64
CA PHE A 58 -6.86 -11.35 3.19
C PHE A 58 -6.52 -12.76 2.71
N ALA A 59 -5.64 -13.49 3.43
CA ALA A 59 -5.39 -14.91 3.19
C ALA A 59 -6.66 -15.75 3.41
N GLU A 60 -7.35 -15.59 4.54
CA GLU A 60 -8.62 -16.30 4.84
C GLU A 60 -9.73 -15.99 3.83
N ARG A 61 -9.84 -14.73 3.36
CA ARG A 61 -10.81 -14.35 2.33
C ARG A 61 -10.56 -15.03 0.98
N GLN A 62 -9.30 -15.20 0.58
CA GLN A 62 -8.99 -15.88 -0.69
C GLN A 62 -9.30 -17.37 -0.62
N SER A 63 -9.05 -18.00 0.53
CA SER A 63 -9.40 -19.40 0.76
C SER A 63 -10.91 -19.64 0.77
N SER A 64 -11.69 -18.71 1.33
CA SER A 64 -13.16 -18.81 1.40
C SER A 64 -13.88 -18.42 0.09
N ALA A 65 -13.27 -17.58 -0.75
CA ALA A 65 -13.81 -17.26 -2.07
C ALA A 65 -13.77 -18.44 -3.07
N GLY A 66 -12.98 -19.48 -2.78
CA GLY A 66 -12.94 -20.73 -3.56
C GLY A 66 -14.07 -21.72 -3.27
N ASP A 67 -14.70 -21.63 -2.09
CA ASP A 67 -15.73 -22.60 -1.62
C ASP A 67 -17.17 -22.12 -1.89
N GLY A 68 -17.38 -20.87 -2.30
CA GLY A 68 -18.70 -20.27 -2.50
C GLY A 68 -19.26 -20.38 -3.92
N ALA A 69 -18.49 -20.86 -4.90
CA ALA A 69 -18.91 -20.94 -6.31
C ALA A 69 -19.59 -22.29 -6.68
N MET A 70 -19.83 -23.15 -5.70
CA MET A 70 -20.52 -24.43 -5.89
C MET A 70 -21.61 -24.62 -4.84
N LYS A 71 -22.60 -23.74 -4.85
CA LYS A 71 -23.93 -24.01 -4.30
C LYS A 71 -24.99 -23.32 -5.15
#